data_AF-A0AAX3WCR8-F1
#
_entry.id   AF-A0AAX3WCR8-F1
#
_cell.length_a   1.000
_cell.length_b   1.000
_cell.length_c   1.000
_cell.angle_alpha   90.00
_cell.angle_beta   90.00
_cell.angle_gamma   90.00
#
_symmetry.space_group_name_H-M   'P 1'
#
loop_
_entity.id
_entity.type
_entity.pdbx_description
1 polymer ?
#
loop_
_entity_poly.entity_id
_entity_poly.type
_entity_poly.pdbx_seq_one_letter_code
_entity_poly.pdbx_strand_id
1 'polypeptide(L)' 'MAKFDPEIHDDNPPLDAAFMAGMTPSRRGRPRLETPKVEVKIRLDATTVEHLRGSGPGWQTRVNALLGRLIAAGQI' A
#
# COMPACT_ATOMS: atom_id res chain seq x y z
N MET A 1 10.68 12.56 -23.21
CA MET A 1 11.53 12.91 -22.05
C MET A 1 11.50 14.41 -21.87
N ALA A 2 10.92 14.93 -20.80
CA ALA A 2 11.08 16.35 -20.47
C ALA A 2 12.57 16.60 -20.16
N LYS A 3 13.17 17.60 -20.80
CA LYS A 3 14.58 17.97 -20.60
C LYS A 3 14.77 18.48 -19.17
N PHE A 4 15.94 18.17 -18.62
CA PHE A 4 16.45 18.72 -17.37
C PHE A 4 16.35 20.26 -17.40
N ASP A 5 15.63 20.84 -16.44
CA ASP A 5 15.50 22.28 -16.23
C ASP A 5 16.37 22.68 -15.03
N PRO A 6 17.49 23.39 -15.25
CA PRO A 6 18.43 23.75 -14.19
C PRO A 6 17.90 24.79 -13.20
N GLU A 7 16.85 25.57 -13.53
CA GLU A 7 16.31 26.58 -12.59
C GLU A 7 15.44 25.97 -11.48
N ILE A 8 14.99 24.73 -11.64
CA ILE A 8 14.08 24.05 -10.70
C ILE A 8 14.85 23.21 -9.65
N HIS A 9 16.16 23.00 -9.83
CA HIS A 9 16.99 22.19 -8.94
C HIS A 9 18.42 22.75 -8.84
N ASP A 10 18.61 23.76 -7.99
CA ASP A 10 19.93 24.38 -7.79
C ASP A 10 20.56 24.13 -6.39
N ASP A 11 19.77 23.90 -5.35
CA ASP A 11 20.32 23.75 -3.98
C ASP A 11 20.70 22.31 -3.59
N ASN A 12 20.59 21.34 -4.50
CA ASN A 12 20.94 19.97 -4.15
C ASN A 12 22.46 19.77 -4.27
N PRO A 13 23.17 19.41 -3.20
CA PRO A 13 24.61 19.20 -3.27
C PRO A 13 24.94 18.10 -4.29
N PRO A 14 26.08 18.22 -4.99
CA PRO A 14 26.54 17.19 -5.90
C PRO A 14 26.73 15.86 -5.15
N LEU A 15 26.30 14.76 -5.77
CA LEU A 15 26.51 13.39 -5.28
C LEU A 15 27.99 12.98 -5.44
N ASP A 16 28.87 13.65 -4.71
CA ASP A 16 30.30 13.36 -4.69
C ASP A 16 30.67 12.31 -3.63
N ALA A 17 31.95 11.93 -3.61
CA ALA A 17 32.44 10.92 -2.69
C ALA A 17 32.30 11.33 -1.20
N ALA A 18 32.35 12.63 -0.90
CA ALA A 18 32.22 13.14 0.46
C ALA A 18 30.75 13.09 0.93
N PHE A 19 29.81 13.47 0.05
CA PHE A 19 28.37 13.34 0.26
C PHE A 19 27.96 11.87 0.49
N MET A 20 28.49 10.96 -0.34
CA MET A 20 28.21 9.53 -0.23
C MET A 20 28.83 8.91 1.03
N ALA A 21 30.02 9.36 1.47
CA ALA A 21 30.67 8.88 2.69
C ALA A 21 29.92 9.28 3.97
N GLY A 22 29.23 10.43 3.97
CA GLY A 22 28.37 10.87 5.07
C GLY A 22 26.96 10.28 5.04
N MET A 23 26.57 9.60 3.96
CA MET A 23 25.22 9.09 3.77
C MET A 23 25.02 7.80 4.59
N THR A 24 24.32 7.90 5.72
CA THR A 24 23.88 6.71 6.46
C THR A 24 22.66 6.12 5.74
N PRO A 25 22.68 4.83 5.34
CA PRO A 25 21.50 4.17 4.80
C PRO A 25 20.39 4.18 5.84
N SER A 26 19.47 5.13 5.74
CA SER A 26 18.27 5.07 6.53
C SER A 26 17.48 3.85 6.04
N ARG A 27 17.05 2.98 6.95
CA ARG A 27 16.06 1.91 6.68
C ARG A 27 14.71 2.58 6.38
N ARG A 28 14.65 3.37 5.29
CA ARG A 28 13.47 4.11 4.86
C ARG A 28 12.50 3.10 4.28
N GLY A 29 11.62 2.63 5.13
CA GLY A 29 10.40 1.92 4.78
C GLY A 29 9.34 2.29 5.80
N ARG A 30 8.05 2.19 5.42
CA ARG A 30 6.95 2.23 6.39
C ARG A 30 7.28 1.22 7.50
N PRO A 31 7.16 1.59 8.79
CA PRO A 31 7.33 0.64 9.89
C PRO A 31 6.54 -0.64 9.60
N ARG A 32 7.17 -1.80 9.82
CA ARG A 32 6.49 -3.08 9.65
C ARG A 32 5.31 -3.09 10.63
N LEU A 33 4.11 -3.32 10.10
CA LEU A 33 2.94 -3.54 10.94
C LEU A 33 3.14 -4.86 11.70
N GLU A 34 2.83 -4.89 12.99
CA GLU A 34 2.91 -6.12 13.80
C GLU A 34 1.94 -7.18 13.28
N THR A 35 0.76 -6.74 12.84
CA THR A 35 -0.29 -7.61 12.28
C THR A 35 -0.76 -7.07 10.92
N PRO A 36 -0.02 -7.37 9.84
CA PRO A 36 -0.44 -6.98 8.50
C PRO A 36 -1.67 -7.79 8.05
N LYS A 37 -2.44 -7.25 7.10
CA LYS A 37 -3.48 -8.01 6.41
C LYS A 37 -2.82 -9.15 5.64
N VAL A 38 -3.37 -10.36 5.76
CA VAL A 38 -2.89 -11.54 5.02
C VAL A 38 -3.62 -11.61 3.68
N GLU A 39 -2.87 -11.69 2.58
CA GLU A 39 -3.44 -11.97 1.27
C GLU A 39 -3.88 -13.44 1.21
N VAL A 40 -5.16 -13.67 0.93
CA VAL A 40 -5.74 -15.01 0.80
C VAL A 40 -6.30 -15.21 -0.59
N LYS A 41 -6.05 -16.38 -1.19
CA LYS A 41 -6.64 -16.79 -2.47
C LYS A 41 -7.89 -17.61 -2.18
N ILE A 42 -9.06 -17.01 -2.39
CA ILE A 42 -10.37 -17.66 -2.26
C ILE A 42 -11.16 -17.53 -3.56
N ARG A 43 -12.00 -18.52 -3.86
CA ARG A 43 -12.97 -18.45 -4.95
C ARG A 43 -14.32 -18.03 -4.36
N LEU A 44 -14.95 -17.05 -4.99
CA LEU A 44 -16.29 -16.57 -4.67
C LEU A 44 -17.17 -16.75 -5.90
N ASP A 45 -18.48 -16.92 -5.69
CA ASP A 45 -19.43 -16.99 -6.79
C ASP A 45 -19.40 -15.73 -7.64
N ALA A 46 -19.56 -15.90 -8.96
CA ALA A 46 -19.48 -14.82 -9.94
C ALA A 46 -20.50 -13.70 -9.65
N THR A 47 -21.75 -14.09 -9.37
CA THR A 47 -22.85 -13.16 -9.05
C THR A 47 -22.53 -12.34 -7.80
N THR A 48 -21.99 -12.98 -6.76
CA THR A 48 -21.56 -12.31 -5.53
C THR A 48 -20.46 -11.29 -5.80
N VAL A 49 -19.45 -11.65 -6.61
CA VAL A 49 -18.36 -10.73 -6.97
C VAL A 49 -18.88 -9.55 -7.78
N GLU A 50 -19.80 -9.76 -8.71
CA GLU A 50 -20.42 -8.70 -9.50
C GLU A 50 -21.18 -7.71 -8.63
N HIS A 51 -22.04 -8.20 -7.72
CA HIS A 51 -22.75 -7.35 -6.77
C HIS A 51 -21.80 -6.55 -5.88
N LEU A 52 -20.73 -7.18 -5.37
CA LEU A 52 -19.75 -6.50 -4.54
C LEU A 52 -19.01 -5.42 -5.33
N ARG A 53 -18.55 -5.70 -6.55
CA ARG A 53 -17.89 -4.70 -7.40
C ARG A 53 -18.83 -3.55 -7.76
N GLY A 54 -20.09 -3.86 -8.08
CA GLY A 54 -21.13 -2.88 -8.39
C GLY A 54 -21.47 -1.95 -7.23
N SER A 55 -21.21 -2.38 -5.99
CA SER A 55 -21.40 -1.54 -4.81
C SER A 55 -20.37 -0.40 -4.68
N GLY A 56 -19.40 -0.30 -5.59
CA GLY A 56 -18.46 0.82 -5.71
C GLY A 56 -17.09 0.60 -5.06
N PRO A 57 -16.23 1.64 -5.08
CA PRO A 57 -14.89 1.59 -4.50
C PRO A 57 -14.89 1.10 -3.04
N GLY A 58 -13.84 0.39 -2.65
CA GLY A 58 -13.69 -0.13 -1.29
C GLY A 58 -14.55 -1.35 -0.95
N TRP A 59 -15.19 -1.99 -1.94
CA TRP A 59 -15.98 -3.21 -1.73
C TRP A 59 -15.20 -4.32 -1.00
N GLN A 60 -13.92 -4.52 -1.30
CA GLN A 60 -13.07 -5.50 -0.59
C GLN A 60 -12.90 -5.16 0.89
N THR A 61 -12.79 -3.89 1.23
CA THR A 61 -12.70 -3.44 2.63
C THR A 61 -14.02 -3.71 3.36
N ARG A 62 -15.16 -3.49 2.70
CA ARG A 62 -16.49 -3.82 3.24
C ARG A 62 -16.68 -5.32 3.44
N VAL A 63 -16.20 -6.16 2.50
CA VAL A 63 -16.20 -7.63 2.66
C VAL A 63 -15.37 -8.03 3.87
N ASN A 64 -14.15 -7.51 4.01
CA ASN A 64 -13.31 -7.80 5.18
C ASN A 64 -13.99 -7.40 6.49
N ALA A 65 -14.63 -6.22 6.54
CA ALA A 65 -15.36 -5.77 7.72
C ALA A 65 -16.58 -6.66 8.03
N LEU A 66 -17.31 -7.12 7.00
CA LEU A 66 -18.43 -8.05 7.16
C LEU A 66 -17.96 -9.39 7.75
N LEU A 67 -16.91 -9.98 7.18
CA LEU A 67 -16.33 -11.22 7.70
C LEU A 67 -15.88 -11.07 9.16
N GLY A 68 -15.21 -9.96 9.49
CA GLY A 68 -14.82 -9.66 10.87
C GLY A 68 -16.01 -9.57 11.83
N ARG A 69 -17.14 -9.00 11.39
CA ARG A 69 -18.38 -8.97 12.20
C ARG A 69 -18.98 -10.36 12.38
N LEU A 70 -19.03 -11.19 11.34
CA LEU A 70 -19.57 -12.55 11.43
C LEU A 70 -18.76 -13.42 12.40
N ILE A 71 -17.43 -13.31 12.35
CA ILE A 71 -16.52 -13.98 13.30
C ILE A 71 -16.76 -13.48 14.73
N ALA A 72 -16.81 -12.16 14.94
CA ALA A 72 -17.05 -11.59 16.26
C ALA A 72 -18.42 -11.98 16.84
N ALA A 73 -19.41 -12.20 15.98
CA ALA A 73 -20.74 -12.66 16.35
C ALA A 73 -20.84 -14.19 16.51
N GLY A 74 -19.78 -14.96 16.25
CA GLY A 74 -19.78 -16.42 16.33
C GLY A 74 -20.68 -17.11 15.29
N GLN A 75 -20.96 -16.42 14.18
CA GLN A 75 -21.80 -16.95 13.09
C GLN A 75 -21.01 -17.84 12.13
N ILE A 76 -19.68 -17.78 12.20
CA ILE A 76 -18.69 -18.63 11.53
C ILE A 76 -17.47 -18.81 12.42
#